data_AF-A0A2P5C8A3-F1
#
_entry.id   AF-A0A2P5C8A3-F1
#
_cell.length_a   1.000
_cell.length_b   1.000
_cell.length_c   1.000
_cell.angle_alpha   90.00
_cell.angle_beta   90.00
_cell.angle_gamma   90.00
#
_symmetry.space_group_name_H-M   'P 1'
#
loop_
_entity.id
_entity.type
_entity.pdbx_description
1 polymer ?
#
loop_
_entity_poly.entity_id
_entity_poly.type
_entity_poly.pdbx_seq_one_letter_code
_entity_poly.pdbx_strand_id
1 'polypeptide(L)'
;EEDAFVTILDDLVTKGYRCDNGSFKPGTNLIIEKALTNIFPTCGIKANPHIDSKMKVLRKQYSIVYDMLSKSGFRWNNVKKYVEVDSEEVWQSYVQHHKEAEG
;
A
#
# COMPACT_ATOMS: atom_id res chain seq x y z
N GLU A 1 -2.33 11.37 -10.69
CA GLU A 1 -1.19 10.41 -10.67
C GLU A 1 -1.43 9.24 -9.73
N GLU A 2 -1.93 9.47 -8.51
CA GLU A 2 -2.16 8.37 -7.54
C GLU A 2 -3.19 7.34 -7.99
N ASP A 3 -4.35 7.76 -8.51
CA ASP A 3 -5.35 6.82 -9.04
C ASP A 3 -4.81 6.00 -10.21
N ALA A 4 -4.02 6.62 -11.09
CA ALA A 4 -3.35 5.92 -12.19
C ALA A 4 -2.33 4.92 -11.66
N PHE A 5 -1.59 5.25 -10.60
CA PHE A 5 -0.64 4.35 -9.95
C PHE A 5 -1.34 3.11 -9.38
N VAL A 6 -2.45 3.29 -8.66
CA VAL A 6 -3.25 2.18 -8.12
C VAL A 6 -3.82 1.31 -9.25
N THR A 7 -4.34 1.93 -10.30
CA THR A 7 -4.87 1.22 -11.48
C THR A 7 -3.79 0.38 -12.18
N ILE A 8 -2.57 0.94 -12.34
CA ILE A 8 -1.44 0.19 -12.91
C ILE A 8 -1.07 -1.00 -12.03
N LEU A 9 -1.05 -0.84 -10.71
CA LEU A 9 -0.76 -1.95 -9.79
C LEU A 9 -1.82 -3.06 -9.88
N ASP A 10 -3.10 -2.70 -9.97
CA ASP A 10 -4.21 -3.66 -10.12
C ASP A 10 -4.11 -4.46 -11.43
N ASP A 11 -3.82 -3.77 -12.54
CA ASP A 11 -3.57 -4.39 -13.84
C ASP A 11 -2.38 -5.36 -13.80
N LEU A 12 -1.28 -4.98 -13.14
CA LEU A 12 -0.10 -5.84 -12.97
C LEU A 12 -0.42 -7.09 -12.14
N VAL A 13 -1.20 -6.95 -11.07
CA VAL A 13 -1.67 -8.08 -10.26
C VAL A 13 -2.51 -9.03 -11.12
N THR A 14 -3.47 -8.48 -11.88
CA THR A 14 -4.34 -9.26 -12.77
C THR A 14 -3.56 -9.97 -13.88
N LYS A 15 -2.49 -9.36 -14.38
CA LYS A 15 -1.58 -9.95 -15.39
C LYS A 15 -0.55 -10.93 -14.80
N GLY A 16 -0.60 -11.24 -13.51
CA GLY A 16 0.27 -12.23 -12.90
C GLY A 16 1.71 -11.75 -12.69
N TYR A 17 1.93 -10.45 -12.49
CA TYR A 17 3.24 -9.89 -12.10
C TYR A 17 3.60 -10.09 -10.62
N ARG A 18 2.94 -11.05 -9.96
CA ARG A 18 3.23 -11.47 -8.60
C ARG A 18 4.01 -12.78 -8.56
N CYS A 19 4.87 -12.89 -7.56
CA CYS A 19 5.53 -14.11 -7.11
C CYS A 19 4.61 -14.87 -6.15
N ASP A 20 4.91 -16.16 -5.91
CA ASP A 20 4.13 -17.03 -5.01
C ASP A 20 4.11 -16.52 -3.56
N ASN A 21 5.17 -15.84 -3.14
CA ASN A 21 5.26 -15.17 -1.83
C ASN A 21 4.48 -13.85 -1.74
N GLY A 22 3.71 -13.50 -2.78
CA GLY A 22 2.91 -12.29 -2.85
C GLY A 22 3.66 -10.99 -3.18
N SER A 23 4.98 -11.04 -3.35
CA SER A 23 5.76 -9.88 -3.82
C SER A 23 5.61 -9.67 -5.34
N PHE A 24 5.86 -8.45 -5.82
CA PHE A 24 5.98 -8.19 -7.26
C PHE A 24 7.25 -8.78 -7.84
N LYS A 25 7.18 -9.28 -9.08
CA LYS A 25 8.34 -9.80 -9.83
C LYS A 25 9.40 -8.70 -10.03
N PRO A 26 10.70 -9.05 -10.11
CA PRO A 26 11.76 -8.09 -10.43
C PRO A 26 11.46 -7.31 -11.72
N GLY A 27 11.84 -6.03 -11.76
CA GLY A 27 11.63 -5.17 -12.93
C GLY A 27 10.24 -4.54 -13.03
N THR A 28 9.29 -4.88 -12.15
CA THR A 28 7.93 -4.30 -12.16
C THR A 28 7.94 -2.77 -12.06
N ASN A 29 8.88 -2.18 -11.31
CA ASN A 29 8.95 -0.71 -11.18
C ASN A 29 9.30 -0.01 -12.50
N LEU A 30 10.06 -0.65 -13.39
CA LEU A 30 10.31 -0.14 -14.75
C LEU A 30 9.06 -0.20 -15.63
N ILE A 31 8.20 -1.20 -15.40
CA ILE A 31 6.92 -1.31 -16.11
C ILE A 31 5.99 -0.18 -15.65
N ILE A 32 5.94 0.07 -14.34
CA ILE A 32 5.17 1.18 -13.76
C ILE A 32 5.69 2.53 -14.28
N GLU A 33 7.02 2.75 -14.31
CA GLU A 33 7.61 3.98 -14.87
C GLU A 33 7.16 4.21 -16.32
N LYS A 34 7.25 3.18 -17.17
CA LYS A 34 6.83 3.28 -18.58
C LYS A 34 5.34 3.58 -18.71
N ALA A 35 4.50 2.92 -17.92
CA ALA A 35 3.06 3.15 -17.92
C ALA A 35 2.72 4.58 -17.49
N LEU A 36 3.33 5.09 -16.42
CA LEU A 36 3.14 6.46 -15.96
C LEU A 36 3.65 7.49 -16.97
N THR A 37 4.78 7.22 -17.64
CA THR A 37 5.31 8.09 -18.71
C THR A 37 4.34 8.14 -19.89
N ASN A 38 3.69 7.04 -20.24
CA ASN A 38 2.70 7.02 -21.32
C ASN A 38 1.44 7.82 -20.98
N ILE A 39 0.99 7.78 -19.72
CA ILE A 39 -0.20 8.51 -19.26
C ILE A 39 0.14 10.00 -19.03
N PHE A 40 1.32 10.26 -18.48
CA PHE A 40 1.82 11.58 -18.11
C PHE A 40 3.26 11.78 -18.63
N PRO A 41 3.43 12.17 -19.91
CA PRO A 41 4.76 12.26 -20.54
C PRO A 41 5.76 13.19 -19.84
N THR A 42 5.26 14.19 -19.12
CA THR A 42 6.09 15.20 -18.45
C THR A 42 6.20 14.98 -16.93
N CYS A 43 5.75 13.85 -16.39
CA CYS A 43 5.73 13.63 -14.93
C CYS A 43 7.11 13.48 -14.29
N GLY A 44 8.13 13.06 -15.05
CA GLY A 44 9.49 12.86 -14.54
C GLY A 44 9.62 11.75 -13.49
N ILE A 45 8.59 10.92 -13.29
CA ILE A 45 8.60 9.82 -12.32
C ILE A 45 9.57 8.74 -12.80
N LYS A 46 10.30 8.16 -11.86
CA LYS A 46 11.34 7.15 -12.12
C LYS A 46 11.13 5.93 -11.26
N ALA A 47 11.52 4.75 -11.77
CA ALA A 47 11.52 3.51 -11.00
C ALA A 47 12.25 3.71 -9.66
N ASN A 48 13.43 4.31 -9.72
CA ASN A 48 14.19 4.78 -8.56
C ASN A 48 14.49 6.29 -8.71
N PRO A 49 14.28 7.12 -7.67
CA PRO A 49 13.86 6.73 -6.32
C PRO A 49 12.34 6.73 -6.12
N HIS A 50 11.57 7.29 -7.05
CA HIS A 50 10.17 7.68 -6.82
C HIS A 50 9.25 6.47 -6.59
N ILE A 51 9.22 5.52 -7.53
CA ILE A 51 8.33 4.34 -7.42
C ILE A 51 8.80 3.42 -6.30
N ASP A 52 10.10 3.18 -6.17
CA ASP A 52 10.69 2.41 -5.06
C ASP A 52 10.23 2.95 -3.69
N SER A 53 10.34 4.26 -3.49
CA SER A 53 9.93 4.93 -2.25
C SER A 53 8.42 4.78 -2.01
N LYS A 54 7.61 5.02 -3.04
CA LYS A 54 6.14 4.90 -2.95
C LYS A 54 5.71 3.46 -2.63
N MET A 55 6.32 2.46 -3.26
CA MET A 55 6.08 1.05 -2.99
C MET A 55 6.46 0.66 -1.55
N LYS A 56 7.57 1.22 -1.03
CA LYS A 56 7.99 0.99 0.36
C LYS A 56 6.98 1.56 1.35
N VAL A 57 6.50 2.77 1.12
CA VAL A 57 5.47 3.42 1.96
C VAL A 57 4.16 2.63 1.94
N LEU A 58 3.66 2.26 0.74
CA LEU A 58 2.43 1.48 0.61
C LEU A 58 2.50 0.13 1.32
N ARG A 59 3.64 -0.59 1.20
CA ARG A 59 3.83 -1.85 1.91
C ARG A 59 3.81 -1.67 3.42
N LYS A 60 4.45 -0.61 3.94
CA LYS A 60 4.44 -0.31 5.38
C LYS A 60 3.02 -0.02 5.87
N GLN A 61 2.30 0.86 5.18
CA GLN A 61 0.91 1.21 5.53
C GLN A 61 -0.02 -0.01 5.46
N TYR A 62 0.07 -0.79 4.37
CA TYR A 62 -0.70 -2.02 4.23
C TYR A 62 -0.41 -3.01 5.37
N SER A 63 0.86 -3.19 5.75
CA SER A 63 1.24 -4.09 6.83
C SER A 63 0.63 -3.66 8.17
N ILE A 64 0.59 -2.35 8.46
CA ILE A 64 -0.01 -1.83 9.70
C ILE A 64 -1.52 -2.08 9.70
N VAL A 65 -2.20 -1.71 8.62
CA VAL A 65 -3.66 -1.94 8.51
C VAL A 65 -4.00 -3.41 8.56
N TYR A 66 -3.24 -4.26 7.87
CA TYR A 66 -3.42 -5.71 7.89
C TYR A 66 -3.23 -6.30 9.30
N ASP A 67 -2.20 -5.86 10.02
CA ASP A 67 -1.95 -6.25 11.41
C ASP A 67 -3.11 -5.82 12.32
N MET A 68 -3.58 -4.58 12.23
CA MET A 68 -4.77 -4.11 12.97
C MET A 68 -5.98 -5.01 12.70
N LEU A 69 -6.29 -5.26 11.43
CA LEU A 69 -7.43 -6.09 11.01
C LEU A 69 -7.31 -7.57 11.40
N SER A 70 -6.11 -8.03 11.76
CA SER A 70 -5.90 -9.38 12.30
C SER A 70 -6.22 -9.51 13.80
N LYS A 71 -6.46 -8.39 14.49
CA LYS A 71 -6.72 -8.32 15.93
C LYS A 71 -8.20 -8.09 16.21
N SER A 72 -8.66 -8.66 17.33
CA SER A 72 -10.01 -8.40 17.83
C SER A 72 -10.18 -6.93 18.17
N GLY A 73 -11.35 -6.37 17.85
CA GLY A 73 -11.68 -4.98 18.13
C GLY A 73 -11.30 -3.99 17.03
N PHE A 74 -10.78 -4.45 15.89
CA PHE A 74 -10.54 -3.63 14.71
C PHE A 74 -11.38 -4.10 13.52
N ARG A 75 -11.86 -3.15 12.71
CA ARG A 75 -12.63 -3.44 11.50
C ARG A 75 -12.36 -2.42 10.40
N TRP A 76 -12.37 -2.87 9.15
CA TRP A 76 -12.30 -1.97 8.01
C TRP A 76 -13.69 -1.38 7.69
N ASN A 77 -13.81 -0.06 7.67
CA ASN A 77 -15.00 0.61 7.16
C ASN A 77 -14.89 0.80 5.64
N ASN A 78 -15.61 -0.04 4.89
CA ASN A 78 -15.61 0.00 3.42
C ASN A 78 -16.19 1.29 2.81
N VAL A 79 -17.04 2.01 3.55
CA VAL A 79 -17.68 3.26 3.09
C VAL A 79 -16.75 4.45 3.30
N LYS A 80 -16.20 4.57 4.51
CA LYS A 80 -15.39 5.71 4.93
C LYS A 80 -13.89 5.52 4.70
N LYS A 81 -13.45 4.31 4.34
CA LYS A 81 -12.06 3.95 3.99
C LYS A 81 -11.05 4.17 5.13
N TYR A 82 -11.43 3.82 6.36
CA TYR A 82 -10.53 3.81 7.52
C TYR A 82 -10.79 2.60 8.42
N VAL A 83 -9.88 2.34 9.36
CA VAL A 83 -10.02 1.30 10.38
C VAL A 83 -10.83 1.84 11.56
N GLU A 84 -11.95 1.20 11.86
CA GLU A 84 -12.74 1.40 13.07
C GLU A 84 -12.18 0.55 14.21
N VAL A 85 -12.24 1.10 15.43
CA VAL A 85 -11.84 0.43 16.66
C VAL A 85 -13.03 0.38 17.61
N ASP A 86 -13.25 -0.77 18.26
CA ASP A 86 -14.41 -1.00 19.10
C ASP A 86 -14.39 -0.15 20.38
N SER A 87 -13.21 0.18 20.91
CA SER A 87 -13.05 1.04 22.09
C SER A 87 -11.66 1.68 22.19
N GLU A 88 -11.53 2.71 23.02
CA GLU A 88 -10.25 3.38 23.30
C GLU A 88 -9.24 2.42 23.96
N GLU A 89 -9.70 1.48 24.79
CA GLU A 89 -8.83 0.50 25.44
C GLU A 89 -8.16 -0.44 24.43
N VAL A 90 -8.89 -0.85 23.38
CA VAL A 90 -8.34 -1.65 22.28
C VAL A 90 -7.27 -0.86 21.53
N TRP A 91 -7.53 0.43 21.27
CA TRP A 91 -6.56 1.32 20.63
C TRP A 91 -5.28 1.49 21.47
N GLN A 92 -5.42 1.82 22.76
CA GLN A 92 -4.28 2.01 23.68
C GLN A 92 -3.44 0.74 23.84
N SER A 93 -4.09 -0.43 23.92
CA SER A 93 -3.40 -1.72 23.98
C SER A 93 -2.60 -2.00 22.70
N TYR A 94 -3.12 -1.60 21.54
CA TYR A 94 -2.45 -1.74 20.26
C TYR A 94 -1.21 -0.84 20.18
N VAL A 95 -1.35 0.47 20.40
CA VAL A 95 -0.24 1.42 20.25
C VAL A 95 0.91 1.16 21.24
N GLN A 96 0.60 0.62 22.43
CA GLN A 96 1.63 0.22 23.40
C GLN A 96 2.64 -0.79 22.82
N HIS A 97 2.20 -1.64 21.90
CA HIS A 97 3.03 -2.67 21.26
C HIS A 97 3.49 -2.27 19.85
N HIS A 98 3.00 -1.15 19.31
CA HIS A 98 3.24 -0.68 17.95
C HIS A 98 3.54 0.82 17.96
N LYS A 99 4.70 1.22 18.48
CA LYS A 99 5.13 2.63 18.55
C LYS A 99 5.20 3.33 17.18
N GLU A 100 5.32 2.58 16.09
CA GLU A 100 5.21 3.13 14.72
C GLU A 100 3.78 3.48 14.28
N ALA A 101 2.77 3.16 15.08
CA ALA A 101 1.37 3.53 14.89
C ALA A 101 0.93 4.73 15.74
N GLU A 102 1.78 5.23 16.64
CA GLU A 102 1.61 6.57 17.22
C GLU A 102 1.89 7.61 16.13
N GLY A 103 0.82 8.28 15.67
CA GLY A 103 0.86 9.39 14.73
C GLY A 103 0.98 10.73 15.43
#